data_AF-A0A2M8Q6J6-F1
#
_entry.id   AF-A0A2M8Q6J6-F1
#
_cell.length_a   1.000
_cell.length_b   1.000
_cell.length_c   1.000
_cell.angle_alpha   90.00
_cell.angle_beta   90.00
_cell.angle_gamma   90.00
#
_symmetry.space_group_name_H-M   'P 1'
#
loop_
_entity.id
_entity.type
_entity.pdbx_description
1 polymer ?
#
loop_
_entity_poly.entity_id
_entity_poly.type
_entity_poly.pdbx_seq_one_letter_code
_entity_poly.pdbx_strand_id
1 'polypeptide(L)'
;SEVILIAVVAAKDFQNHHERAVCIVRQTRSLSGPIDVTRFNRRLHKLADWLSFIATTLGAILRRGEVFVIESLPLPVCRRVRARRCRKVRGRASCGECAAKKEKFFGWRLHLMCTP
;
A
#
# COMPACT_ATOMS: atom_id res chain seq x y z
N SER A 1 -11.76 13.77 16.13
CA SER A 1 -10.54 14.46 15.65
C SER A 1 -10.49 14.39 14.13
N GLU A 2 -10.52 15.53 13.44
CA GLU A 2 -10.48 15.60 11.96
C GLU A 2 -9.24 14.91 11.36
N VAL A 3 -8.11 14.96 12.06
CA VAL A 3 -6.83 14.37 11.60
C VAL A 3 -6.92 12.85 11.51
N ILE A 4 -7.50 12.21 12.53
CA ILE A 4 -7.71 10.75 12.53
C ILE A 4 -8.72 10.35 11.46
N LEU A 5 -9.80 11.10 11.29
CA LEU A 5 -10.78 10.85 10.24
C LEU A 5 -10.12 10.88 8.86
N ILE A 6 -9.38 11.93 8.54
CA ILE A 6 -8.67 12.07 7.26
C ILE A 6 -7.63 10.95 7.09
N ALA A 7 -6.90 10.57 8.15
CA ALA A 7 -5.93 9.48 8.08
C ALA A 7 -6.59 8.14 7.77
N VAL A 8 -7.72 7.82 8.40
CA VAL A 8 -8.49 6.59 8.15
C VAL A 8 -9.08 6.58 6.74
N VAL A 9 -9.65 7.71 6.29
CA VAL A 9 -10.16 7.85 4.91
C VAL A 9 -9.02 7.69 3.90
N ALA A 10 -7.84 8.28 4.17
CA ALA A 10 -6.66 8.12 3.33
C ALA A 10 -6.23 6.65 3.21
N ALA A 11 -6.17 5.93 4.33
CA ALA A 11 -5.81 4.52 4.36
C ALA A 11 -6.83 3.65 3.63
N LYS A 12 -8.12 3.89 3.84
CA LYS A 12 -9.22 3.09 3.30
C LYS A 12 -9.44 3.30 1.80
N ASP A 13 -9.48 4.56 1.36
CA ASP A 13 -10.02 4.92 0.04
C ASP A 13 -8.95 5.50 -0.91
N PHE A 14 -7.77 5.86 -0.40
CA PHE A 14 -6.75 6.60 -1.17
C PHE A 14 -5.34 6.03 -1.06
N GLN A 15 -5.15 4.77 -0.62
CA GLN A 15 -3.81 4.15 -0.54
C GLN A 15 -2.80 4.99 0.27
N ASN A 16 -3.28 5.60 1.37
CA ASN A 16 -2.53 6.56 2.19
C ASN A 16 -2.07 7.84 1.46
N HIS A 17 -2.66 8.19 0.33
CA HIS A 17 -2.41 9.46 -0.35
C HIS A 17 -3.12 10.61 0.38
N HIS A 18 -2.51 11.10 1.47
CA HIS A 18 -3.12 12.04 2.40
C HIS A 18 -3.59 13.35 1.78
N GLU A 19 -2.85 13.93 0.83
CA GLU A 19 -3.28 15.15 0.13
C GLU A 19 -4.61 14.99 -0.61
N ARG A 20 -4.79 13.86 -1.32
CA ARG A 20 -6.04 13.53 -1.99
C ARG A 20 -7.19 13.36 -0.99
N ALA A 21 -6.93 12.68 0.12
CA ALA A 21 -7.93 12.52 1.18
C ALA A 21 -8.34 13.87 1.79
N VAL A 22 -7.38 14.76 2.10
CA VAL A 22 -7.67 16.13 2.58
C VAL A 22 -8.53 16.88 1.56
N CYS A 23 -8.18 16.82 0.27
CA CYS A 23 -8.92 17.48 -0.80
C CYS A 23 -10.38 17.01 -0.87
N ILE A 24 -10.61 15.70 -0.85
CA ILE A 24 -11.97 15.12 -0.92
C ILE A 24 -12.76 15.41 0.36
N VAL A 25 -12.19 15.19 1.54
CA VAL A 25 -12.90 15.38 2.81
C VAL A 25 -13.30 16.85 3.00
N ARG A 26 -12.49 17.81 2.53
CA ARG A 26 -12.88 19.24 2.48
C ARG A 26 -14.14 19.50 1.67
N GLN A 27 -14.33 18.79 0.55
CA GLN A 27 -15.50 18.95 -0.31
C GLN A 27 -16.77 18.36 0.32
N THR A 28 -16.64 17.36 1.20
CA THR A 28 -17.77 16.68 1.85
C THR A 28 -18.42 17.43 3.03
N ARG A 29 -18.00 18.68 3.32
CA ARG A 29 -18.47 19.51 4.47
C ARG A 29 -18.43 18.82 5.84
N SER A 30 -17.68 17.73 5.99
CA SER A 30 -17.59 16.92 7.21
C SER A 30 -16.54 17.43 8.20
N LEU A 31 -15.98 18.62 7.96
CA LEU A 31 -14.94 19.25 8.77
C LEU A 31 -15.46 20.52 9.44
N SER A 32 -14.99 20.78 10.65
CA SER A 32 -15.33 21.97 11.43
C SER A 32 -14.57 23.22 10.94
N GLY A 33 -13.66 23.08 9.98
CA GLY A 33 -12.98 24.18 9.28
C GLY A 33 -12.00 23.69 8.21
N PRO A 34 -11.43 24.60 7.38
CA PRO A 34 -10.50 24.21 6.33
C PRO A 34 -9.12 23.84 6.92
N ILE A 35 -8.81 22.55 6.98
CA ILE A 35 -7.47 22.06 7.33
C ILE A 35 -6.60 21.93 6.08
N ASP A 36 -5.52 22.70 5.95
CA ASP A 36 -4.55 22.57 4.84
C ASP A 36 -3.66 21.33 4.97
N VAL A 37 -3.13 20.85 3.84
CA VAL A 37 -2.32 19.61 3.78
C VAL A 37 -1.11 19.72 4.70
N THR A 38 -0.46 20.88 4.75
CA THR A 38 0.72 21.11 5.59
C THR A 38 0.37 21.04 7.08
N ARG A 39 -0.73 21.67 7.51
CA ARG A 39 -1.26 21.64 8.87
C ARG A 39 -1.75 20.26 9.25
N PHE A 40 -2.42 19.56 8.35
CA PHE A 40 -2.79 18.16 8.51
C PHE A 40 -1.54 17.32 8.77
N ASN A 41 -0.51 17.39 7.90
CA ASN A 41 0.72 16.62 8.04
C ASN A 41 1.42 16.92 9.38
N ARG A 42 1.59 18.20 9.75
CA ARG A 42 2.18 18.55 11.05
C ARG A 42 1.40 17.95 12.23
N ARG A 43 0.07 17.97 12.18
CA ARG A 43 -0.77 17.40 13.25
C ARG A 43 -0.74 15.87 13.24
N LEU A 44 -0.68 15.25 12.06
CA LEU A 44 -0.56 13.80 11.91
C LEU A 44 0.76 13.30 12.50
N HIS A 45 1.87 13.98 12.21
CA HIS A 45 3.18 13.63 12.76
C HIS A 45 3.24 13.76 14.30
N LYS A 46 2.54 14.75 14.88
CA LYS A 46 2.41 14.83 16.35
C LYS A 46 1.64 13.66 16.97
N LEU A 47 0.92 12.89 16.16
CA LEU A 47 0.18 11.69 16.56
C LEU A 47 0.89 10.41 16.13
N ALA A 48 2.15 10.46 15.66
CA ALA A 48 2.86 9.30 15.13
C ALA A 48 2.90 8.12 16.11
N ASP A 49 3.19 8.37 17.39
CA ASP A 49 3.23 7.33 18.42
C ASP A 49 1.85 6.70 18.64
N TRP A 50 0.79 7.51 18.65
CA TRP A 50 -0.59 7.02 18.74
C TRP A 50 -0.99 6.20 17.53
N LEU A 51 -0.61 6.64 16.32
CA LEU A 51 -0.87 5.89 15.09
C LEU A 51 -0.14 4.54 15.11
N SER A 52 1.10 4.52 15.58
CA SER A 52 1.89 3.29 15.76
C SER A 52 1.22 2.35 16.76
N PHE A 53 0.77 2.88 17.91
CA PHE A 53 0.05 2.12 18.92
C PHE A 53 -1.26 1.52 18.37
N ILE A 54 -2.07 2.32 17.66
CA ILE A 54 -3.32 1.87 17.05
C ILE A 54 -3.03 0.79 16.01
N ALA A 55 -2.07 1.01 15.11
CA ALA A 55 -1.70 0.05 14.07
C ALA A 55 -1.24 -1.28 14.66
N THR A 56 -0.40 -1.24 15.70
CA THR A 56 0.11 -2.44 16.38
C THR A 56 -1.02 -3.18 17.10
N THR A 57 -1.90 -2.46 17.79
CA THR A 57 -3.05 -3.04 18.51
C THR A 57 -4.04 -3.68 17.54
N LEU A 58 -4.40 -2.99 16.46
CA LEU A 58 -5.25 -3.54 15.40
C LEU A 58 -4.58 -4.73 14.73
N GLY A 59 -3.28 -4.65 14.47
CA GLY A 59 -2.48 -5.77 13.95
C GLY A 59 -2.62 -6.99 14.84
N ALA A 60 -2.44 -6.85 16.16
CA ALA A 60 -2.57 -7.95 17.12
C ALA A 60 -3.99 -8.56 17.15
N ILE A 61 -5.03 -7.73 17.09
CA ILE A 61 -6.44 -8.17 17.14
C ILE A 61 -6.88 -8.82 15.81
N LEU A 62 -6.45 -8.26 14.68
CA LEU A 62 -6.84 -8.71 13.34
C LEU A 62 -5.95 -9.84 12.80
N ARG A 63 -4.86 -10.17 13.49
CA ARG A 63 -3.95 -11.25 13.13
C ARG A 63 -4.68 -12.59 13.13
N ARG A 64 -5.03 -13.06 11.93
CA ARG A 64 -5.67 -14.38 11.71
C ARG A 64 -4.82 -15.36 10.91
N GLY A 65 -3.69 -14.92 10.36
CA GLY A 65 -2.81 -15.72 9.51
C GLY A 65 -1.41 -15.90 10.11
N GLU A 66 -0.73 -16.95 9.66
CA GLU A 66 0.66 -17.26 10.05
C GLU A 66 1.69 -16.48 9.20
N VAL A 67 1.31 -16.04 8.00
CA VAL A 67 2.18 -15.32 7.07
C VAL A 67 1.40 -14.16 6.42
N PHE A 68 1.99 -12.96 6.45
CA PHE A 68 1.45 -11.74 5.85
C PHE A 68 2.31 -11.33 4.66
N VAL A 69 1.74 -11.22 3.46
CA VAL A 69 2.45 -10.67 2.30
C VAL A 69 2.28 -9.15 2.29
N ILE A 70 3.35 -8.42 2.56
CA ILE A 70 3.36 -6.94 2.62
C ILE A 70 3.44 -6.36 1.22
N GLU A 71 4.39 -6.83 0.43
CA GLU A 71 4.66 -6.29 -0.90
C GLU A 71 5.00 -7.41 -1.87
N SER A 72 4.80 -7.17 -3.16
CA SER A 72 5.31 -8.07 -4.20
C SER A 72 5.98 -7.28 -5.31
N LEU A 73 7.15 -7.77 -5.75
CA LEU A 73 7.98 -7.12 -6.75
C LEU A 73 8.30 -8.09 -7.89
N PRO A 74 8.19 -7.65 -9.15
CA PRO A 74 8.61 -8.48 -10.28
C PRO A 74 10.14 -8.59 -10.30
N LEU A 75 10.65 -9.82 -10.40
CA LEU A 75 12.05 -10.14 -10.71
C LEU A 75 12.13 -10.72 -12.12
N PRO A 76 12.05 -9.88 -13.16
CA PRO A 76 12.02 -10.32 -14.55
C PRO A 76 13.38 -10.90 -14.96
N VAL A 77 13.39 -12.14 -15.45
CA VAL A 77 14.53 -12.68 -16.21
C VAL A 77 14.56 -12.07 -17.61
N CYS A 78 13.38 -11.96 -18.22
CA CYS A 78 13.17 -11.24 -19.47
C CYS A 78 11.74 -10.73 -19.60
N ARG A 79 11.47 -9.87 -20.60
CA ARG A 79 10.10 -9.51 -21.00
C ARG A 79 9.35 -10.73 -21.51
N ARG A 80 8.02 -10.76 -21.33
CA ARG A 80 7.17 -11.91 -21.71
C ARG A 80 7.31 -12.33 -23.17
N VAL A 81 7.53 -11.38 -24.08
CA VAL A 81 7.76 -11.66 -25.52
C VAL A 81 8.99 -12.54 -25.80
N ARG A 82 9.97 -12.60 -24.87
CA ARG A 82 11.18 -13.43 -24.99
C ARG A 82 11.06 -14.78 -24.27
N ALA A 83 9.94 -15.08 -23.63
CA ALA A 83 9.76 -16.27 -22.80
C ALA A 83 10.08 -17.58 -23.56
N ARG A 84 9.66 -17.70 -24.82
CA ARG A 84 9.90 -18.90 -25.65
C ARG A 84 11.39 -19.22 -25.87
N ARG A 85 12.26 -18.20 -25.82
CA ARG A 85 13.72 -18.35 -26.00
C ARG A 85 14.49 -18.38 -24.69
N CYS A 86 13.82 -18.19 -23.55
CA CYS A 86 14.46 -18.17 -22.24
C CYS A 86 14.87 -19.59 -21.83
N ARG A 87 16.15 -19.76 -21.47
CA ARG A 87 16.69 -21.04 -21.00
C ARG A 87 16.78 -21.14 -19.47
N LYS A 88 16.80 -20.00 -18.75
CA LYS A 88 17.03 -19.92 -17.30
C LYS A 88 15.83 -20.35 -16.47
N VAL A 89 14.63 -20.02 -16.92
CA VAL A 89 13.35 -20.39 -16.28
C VAL A 89 12.39 -20.85 -17.36
N ARG A 90 11.47 -21.75 -17.00
CA ARG A 90 10.56 -22.38 -17.96
C ARG A 90 9.17 -22.57 -17.37
N GLY A 91 8.21 -22.76 -18.27
CA GLY A 91 6.84 -23.08 -17.92
C GLY A 91 5.99 -21.85 -17.62
N ARG A 92 4.69 -22.10 -17.46
CA ARG A 92 3.68 -21.06 -17.25
C ARG A 92 3.82 -20.39 -15.88
N ALA A 93 4.39 -21.08 -14.89
CA ALA A 93 4.63 -20.56 -13.55
C ALA A 93 5.57 -19.33 -13.54
N SER A 94 6.48 -19.20 -14.51
CA SER A 94 7.36 -18.04 -14.63
C SER A 94 6.72 -16.85 -15.35
N CYS A 95 5.48 -16.97 -15.85
CA CYS A 95 4.78 -15.84 -16.46
C CYS A 95 4.12 -14.98 -15.38
N GLY A 96 4.60 -13.75 -15.18
CA GLY A 96 4.04 -12.80 -14.23
C GLY A 96 3.53 -11.50 -14.86
N GLU A 97 2.73 -10.75 -14.11
CA GLU A 97 2.17 -9.47 -14.53
C GLU A 97 2.09 -8.46 -13.39
N CYS A 98 2.88 -7.39 -13.46
CA CYS A 98 2.84 -6.28 -12.51
C CYS A 98 1.84 -5.22 -12.99
N ALA A 99 0.63 -5.24 -12.44
CA ALA A 99 -0.44 -4.28 -12.79
C ALA A 99 -0.02 -2.83 -12.52
N ALA A 100 0.65 -2.57 -11.38
CA ALA A 100 1.15 -1.24 -11.02
C ALA A 100 2.10 -0.65 -12.07
N LYS A 101 2.94 -1.48 -12.71
CA LYS A 101 3.85 -1.08 -13.79
C LYS A 101 3.29 -1.32 -15.19
N LYS A 102 2.05 -1.81 -15.31
CA LYS A 102 1.42 -2.28 -16.55
C LYS A 102 2.34 -3.18 -17.38
N GLU A 103 3.12 -4.04 -16.71
CA GLU A 103 4.16 -4.85 -17.33
C GLU A 103 3.89 -6.35 -17.18
N LYS A 104 4.06 -7.09 -18.28
CA LYS A 104 4.08 -8.55 -18.31
C LYS A 104 5.53 -9.04 -18.42
N PHE A 105 5.96 -9.86 -17.45
CA PHE A 105 7.32 -10.35 -17.36
C PHE A 105 7.39 -11.88 -17.38
N PHE A 106 8.60 -12.39 -17.62
CA PHE A 106 8.93 -13.80 -17.50
C PHE A 106 10.09 -13.93 -16.51
N GLY A 107 9.85 -14.57 -15.36
CA GLY A 107 10.76 -14.59 -14.23
C GLY A 107 10.03 -14.95 -12.94
N TRP A 108 10.52 -14.44 -11.82
CA TRP A 108 9.96 -14.69 -10.50
C TRP A 108 9.21 -13.47 -9.98
N ARG A 109 8.32 -13.70 -9.01
CA ARG A 109 7.74 -12.65 -8.20
C ARG A 109 8.28 -12.79 -6.78
N LEU A 110 9.00 -11.78 -6.33
CA LEU A 110 9.41 -11.69 -4.94
C LEU A 110 8.21 -11.24 -4.11
N HIS A 111 8.02 -11.86 -2.96
CA HIS A 111 7.02 -11.47 -1.99
C HIS A 111 7.74 -11.11 -0.70
N LEU A 112 7.59 -9.87 -0.24
CA LEU A 112 8.00 -9.50 1.10
C LEU A 112 6.97 -10.07 2.06
N MET A 113 7.41 -11.03 2.88
CA MET A 113 6.56 -11.70 3.87
C MET A 113 6.96 -11.26 5.27
N CYS A 114 5.97 -11.15 6.14
CA CYS A 114 6.16 -10.97 7.57
C CYS A 114 5.45 -12.10 8.31
N THR A 115 6.14 -12.67 9.28
CA THR A 115 5.58 -13.59 10.26
C THR A 115 5.39 -12.83 11.58
N PRO A 116 4.46 -13.27 12.44
CA PRO A 116 4.22 -12.65 13.74
C PRO A 116 5.49 -12.48 14.59
#